data_AF-A0A1X0T1S1-F1
#
_entry.id   AF-A0A1X0T1S1-F1
#
_cell.length_a   1.000
_cell.length_b   1.000
_cell.length_c   1.000
_cell.angle_alpha   90.00
_cell.angle_beta   90.00
_cell.angle_gamma   90.00
#
_symmetry.space_group_name_H-M   'P 1'
#
loop_
_entity.id
_entity.type
_entity.pdbx_description
1 polymer ?
#
loop_
_entity_poly.entity_id
_entity_poly.type
_entity_poly.pdbx_seq_one_letter_code
_entity_poly.pdbx_strand_id
1 'polypeptide(L)'
;MLGWLFKRDKQETRSAASGFTAEIMAAREAYVSGRRGIAELTATAQACISMWEGAFALGDVSGTDILDRASLALIGRSMALRGEIVFLINDAGLIPCADWDLRTRNGKPTAYRLSVSEAGGGRSLTALAGEVLHLRIGCDPVAPYYGTAPLKRASLTAGLLNAIETALAEVYENAPLGSQIVPFPESQDTDLEKLGRGFRGRRGRVLLRESVNVTAAGGPAPAQDWRPQDVSPDLSRSLAGETLQASRDAICSAFGVLPALFTGNAQGPLVREAQRHLASWTLQPIAMLLAEEATNKLGSAVMVDLLRPVQAFDVGGRARALSTIVEALAKAKEAGLAPGDLNTALTMVNWGDSDKAA
;
A
#
# COMPACT_ATOMS: atom_id res chain seq x y z
N MET A 1 68.80 9.18 14.63
CA MET A 1 67.90 9.14 13.46
C MET A 1 66.96 7.93 13.54
N LEU A 2 66.01 7.89 14.50
CA LEU A 2 65.03 6.77 14.59
C LEU A 2 63.62 7.21 15.07
N GLY A 3 63.37 8.51 15.21
CA GLY A 3 62.09 9.03 15.75
C GLY A 3 60.90 9.03 14.79
N TRP A 4 61.12 8.73 13.50
CA TRP A 4 60.06 8.71 12.49
C TRP A 4 59.33 7.35 12.39
N LEU A 5 59.97 6.24 12.78
CA LEU A 5 59.40 4.88 12.71
C LEU A 5 58.26 4.62 13.72
N PHE A 6 58.01 5.53 14.67
CA PHE A 6 57.00 5.35 15.72
C PHE A 6 55.85 6.37 15.69
N LYS A 7 55.75 7.21 14.66
CA LYS A 7 54.55 8.03 14.44
C LYS A 7 53.50 7.19 13.72
N ARG A 8 52.65 6.49 14.49
CA ARG A 8 51.33 6.07 13.99
C ARG A 8 50.56 7.33 13.63
N ASP A 9 50.17 7.47 12.37
CA ASP A 9 49.16 8.43 11.97
C ASP A 9 47.95 8.24 12.87
N LYS A 10 47.56 9.30 13.59
CA LYS A 10 46.30 9.32 14.31
C LYS A 10 45.21 9.25 13.26
N GLN A 11 44.68 8.05 13.05
CA GLN A 11 43.51 7.82 12.22
C GLN A 11 42.39 8.74 12.73
N GLU A 12 41.89 9.64 11.87
CA GLU A 12 40.81 10.56 12.21
C GLU A 12 39.58 9.76 12.65
N THR A 13 39.31 9.76 13.95
CA THR A 13 38.16 9.11 14.59
C THR A 13 36.85 9.90 14.42
N ARG A 14 36.75 10.79 13.42
CA ARG A 14 35.50 11.52 13.10
C ARG A 14 34.60 10.76 12.13
N SER A 15 35.08 9.69 11.52
CA SER A 15 34.34 8.92 10.49
C SER A 15 34.08 7.46 10.89
N ALA A 16 34.46 7.05 12.11
CA ALA A 16 34.45 5.64 12.52
C ALA A 16 33.11 5.15 13.10
N ALA A 17 32.12 6.03 13.24
CA ALA A 17 30.74 5.64 13.51
C ALA A 17 29.92 5.88 12.24
N SER A 18 28.99 4.98 11.91
CA SER A 18 27.98 5.23 10.89
C SER A 18 27.16 6.45 11.32
N GLY A 19 27.61 7.64 10.93
CA GLY A 19 26.96 8.88 11.32
C GLY A 19 25.54 8.88 10.80
N PHE A 20 24.66 9.64 11.48
CA PHE A 20 23.30 9.91 11.04
C PHE A 20 23.20 10.27 9.54
N THR A 21 24.24 10.93 8.99
CA THR A 21 24.38 11.19 7.55
C THR A 21 24.54 9.94 6.70
N ALA A 22 25.29 8.92 7.15
CA ALA A 22 25.42 7.64 6.45
C ALA A 22 24.11 6.84 6.50
N GLU A 23 23.36 6.90 7.60
CA GLU A 23 22.02 6.28 7.69
C GLU A 23 21.00 7.00 6.80
N ILE A 24 21.03 8.33 6.76
CA ILE A 24 20.20 9.12 5.84
C ILE A 24 20.61 8.90 4.38
N MET A 25 21.90 8.80 4.08
CA MET A 25 22.39 8.50 2.73
C MET A 25 22.00 7.09 2.31
N ALA A 26 22.07 6.09 3.18
CA ALA A 26 21.60 4.73 2.91
C ALA A 26 20.06 4.67 2.78
N ALA A 27 19.32 5.44 3.57
CA ALA A 27 17.88 5.58 3.44
C ALA A 27 17.49 6.25 2.10
N ARG A 28 18.25 7.28 1.67
CA ARG A 28 18.07 7.94 0.38
C ARG A 28 18.53 7.09 -0.79
N GLU A 29 19.64 6.37 -0.68
CA GLU A 29 20.10 5.41 -1.67
C GLU A 29 19.06 4.31 -1.85
N ALA A 30 18.48 3.78 -0.77
CA ALA A 30 17.42 2.78 -0.84
C ALA A 30 16.12 3.32 -1.47
N TYR A 31 15.85 4.62 -1.33
CA TYR A 31 14.75 5.31 -2.01
C TYR A 31 15.03 5.54 -3.50
N VAL A 32 16.27 5.90 -3.87
CA VAL A 32 16.69 6.20 -5.25
C VAL A 32 17.00 4.94 -6.08
N SER A 33 17.54 3.89 -5.47
CA SER A 33 17.93 2.63 -6.13
C SER A 33 16.77 1.67 -6.39
N GLY A 34 15.53 2.03 -6.03
CA GLY A 34 14.32 1.25 -6.34
C GLY A 34 14.23 -0.13 -5.67
N ARG A 35 15.18 -0.49 -4.80
CA ARG A 35 15.19 -1.79 -4.10
C ARG A 35 14.15 -1.86 -2.97
N ARG A 36 13.56 -0.72 -2.58
CA ARG A 36 12.41 -0.58 -1.68
C ARG A 36 11.25 0.05 -2.46
N GLY A 37 10.03 -0.42 -2.23
CA GLY A 37 8.82 0.06 -2.93
C GLY A 37 8.37 -0.80 -4.12
N ILE A 38 9.05 -1.90 -4.46
CA ILE A 38 8.62 -2.78 -5.57
C ILE A 38 7.22 -3.37 -5.33
N ALA A 39 6.88 -3.66 -4.07
CA ALA A 39 5.54 -4.09 -3.71
C ALA A 39 4.45 -3.04 -3.99
N GLU A 40 4.81 -1.75 -4.06
CA GLU A 40 3.88 -0.68 -4.47
C GLU A 40 3.43 -0.87 -5.91
N LEU A 41 4.22 -1.52 -6.77
CA LEU A 41 3.87 -1.78 -8.17
C LEU A 41 2.85 -2.93 -8.32
N THR A 42 2.59 -3.69 -7.24
CA THR A 42 1.62 -4.78 -7.28
C THR A 42 0.19 -4.24 -7.42
N ALA A 43 -0.66 -4.96 -8.15
CA ALA A 43 -2.06 -4.58 -8.32
C ALA A 43 -2.80 -4.47 -6.98
N THR A 44 -2.45 -5.32 -6.01
CA THR A 44 -3.02 -5.29 -4.66
C THR A 44 -2.70 -3.99 -3.92
N ALA A 45 -1.43 -3.55 -3.95
CA ALA A 45 -1.06 -2.27 -3.34
C ALA A 45 -1.70 -1.08 -4.09
N GLN A 46 -1.67 -1.08 -5.42
CA GLN A 46 -2.25 -0.01 -6.24
C GLN A 46 -3.76 0.13 -6.06
N ALA A 47 -4.48 -0.98 -5.86
CA ALA A 47 -5.90 -0.94 -5.53
C ALA A 47 -6.15 -0.23 -4.19
N CYS A 48 -5.36 -0.54 -3.17
CA CYS A 48 -5.46 0.12 -1.86
C CYS A 48 -5.09 1.62 -1.93
N ILE A 49 -4.02 1.96 -2.65
CA ILE A 49 -3.59 3.35 -2.85
C ILE A 49 -4.68 4.15 -3.56
N SER A 50 -5.29 3.59 -4.61
CA SER A 50 -6.39 4.22 -5.34
C SER A 50 -7.62 4.43 -4.46
N MET A 51 -7.89 3.54 -3.51
CA MET A 51 -8.99 3.74 -2.54
C MET A 51 -8.73 4.91 -1.60
N TRP A 52 -7.51 5.06 -1.09
CA TRP A 52 -7.13 6.19 -0.24
C TRP A 52 -7.22 7.50 -1.03
N GLU A 53 -6.64 7.55 -2.22
CA GLU A 53 -6.73 8.71 -3.12
C GLU A 53 -8.17 9.09 -3.42
N GLY A 54 -8.99 8.14 -3.87
CA GLY A 54 -10.37 8.40 -4.25
C GLY A 54 -11.22 8.88 -3.08
N ALA A 55 -11.02 8.30 -1.89
CA ALA A 55 -11.73 8.73 -0.69
C ALA A 55 -11.36 10.15 -0.27
N PHE A 56 -10.06 10.51 -0.32
CA PHE A 56 -9.64 11.88 -0.05
C PHE A 56 -10.14 12.86 -1.11
N ALA A 57 -10.12 12.49 -2.40
CA ALA A 57 -10.63 13.33 -3.49
C ALA A 57 -12.14 13.61 -3.38
N LEU A 58 -12.90 12.67 -2.80
CA LEU A 58 -14.33 12.84 -2.48
C LEU A 58 -14.58 13.63 -1.19
N GLY A 59 -13.56 13.83 -0.35
CA GLY A 59 -13.70 14.44 0.97
C GLY A 59 -14.33 15.83 0.92
N ASP A 60 -15.21 16.10 1.87
CA ASP A 60 -15.80 17.43 2.06
C ASP A 60 -14.91 18.24 3.00
N VAL A 61 -14.51 19.42 2.56
CA VAL A 61 -13.74 20.38 3.35
C VAL A 61 -14.60 21.58 3.69
N SER A 62 -14.49 22.06 4.92
CA SER A 62 -15.09 23.31 5.36
C SER A 62 -14.08 24.13 6.17
N GLY A 63 -14.18 25.46 6.10
CA GLY A 63 -13.29 26.39 6.80
C GLY A 63 -12.07 26.86 6.01
N THR A 64 -11.81 26.30 4.82
CA THR A 64 -10.79 26.77 3.89
C THR A 64 -11.10 26.34 2.44
N ASP A 65 -10.69 27.17 1.47
CA ASP A 65 -10.74 26.85 0.05
C ASP A 65 -9.37 26.40 -0.51
N ILE A 66 -8.31 26.45 0.32
CA ILE A 66 -6.94 26.09 -0.07
C ILE A 66 -6.77 24.57 -0.26
N LEU A 67 -7.56 23.77 0.46
CA LEU A 67 -7.59 22.31 0.33
C LEU A 67 -8.59 21.89 -0.74
N ASP A 68 -8.17 21.97 -2.00
CA ASP A 68 -8.97 21.54 -3.14
C ASP A 68 -8.93 20.01 -3.34
N ARG A 69 -9.82 19.50 -4.18
CA ARG A 69 -9.93 18.06 -4.46
C ARG A 69 -8.66 17.46 -5.05
N ALA A 70 -7.91 18.24 -5.85
CA ALA A 70 -6.65 17.79 -6.42
C ALA A 70 -5.57 17.64 -5.34
N SER A 71 -5.45 18.62 -4.42
CA SER A 71 -4.54 18.52 -3.28
C SER A 71 -4.91 17.36 -2.36
N LEU A 72 -6.20 17.13 -2.09
CA LEU A 72 -6.64 16.00 -1.29
C LEU A 72 -6.30 14.65 -1.95
N ALA A 73 -6.51 14.51 -3.26
CA ALA A 73 -6.12 13.30 -3.99
C ALA A 73 -4.60 13.03 -3.86
N LEU A 74 -3.77 14.08 -4.01
CA LEU A 74 -2.33 14.00 -3.81
C LEU A 74 -1.96 13.62 -2.37
N ILE A 75 -2.66 14.18 -1.38
CA ILE A 75 -2.51 13.82 0.04
C ILE A 75 -2.79 12.33 0.22
N GLY A 76 -3.94 11.83 -0.23
CA GLY A 76 -4.33 10.43 -0.09
C GLY A 76 -3.29 9.48 -0.69
N ARG A 77 -2.82 9.77 -1.91
CA ARG A 77 -1.75 8.98 -2.56
C ARG A 77 -0.43 9.05 -1.78
N SER A 78 0.01 10.23 -1.35
CA SER A 78 1.29 10.37 -0.66
C SER A 78 1.26 9.75 0.75
N MET A 79 0.13 9.81 1.45
CA MET A 79 -0.06 9.09 2.71
C MET A 79 0.07 7.57 2.52
N ALA A 80 -0.47 7.03 1.42
CA ALA A 80 -0.38 5.60 1.14
C ALA A 80 1.04 5.16 0.75
N LEU A 81 1.77 5.98 -0.01
CA LEU A 81 3.09 5.62 -0.54
C LEU A 81 4.26 5.99 0.39
N ARG A 82 4.19 7.16 1.03
CA ARG A 82 5.29 7.70 1.84
C ARG A 82 4.95 7.74 3.33
N GLY A 83 3.67 7.84 3.66
CA GLY A 83 3.21 8.11 5.03
C GLY A 83 3.39 9.56 5.45
N GLU A 84 3.77 10.44 4.52
CA GLU A 84 3.97 11.86 4.74
C GLU A 84 3.80 12.65 3.44
N ILE A 85 3.45 13.93 3.57
CA ILE A 85 3.38 14.90 2.47
C ILE A 85 3.63 16.29 3.03
N VAL A 86 4.34 17.09 2.26
CA VAL A 86 4.69 18.46 2.62
C VAL A 86 4.24 19.39 1.51
N PHE A 87 3.47 20.40 1.87
CA PHE A 87 3.11 21.51 1.00
C PHE A 87 3.71 22.81 1.51
N LEU A 88 4.22 23.61 0.59
CA LEU A 88 4.44 25.03 0.82
C LEU A 88 3.08 25.75 0.68
N ILE A 89 2.72 26.51 1.70
CA ILE A 89 1.54 27.39 1.68
C ILE A 89 1.97 28.71 1.05
N ASN A 90 1.26 29.15 0.03
CA ASN A 90 1.46 30.48 -0.57
C ASN A 90 0.11 31.12 -0.91
N ASP A 91 0.17 32.35 -1.44
CA ASP A 91 -1.03 33.11 -1.81
C ASP A 91 -1.87 32.44 -2.91
N ALA A 92 -1.27 31.55 -3.71
CA ALA A 92 -1.93 30.82 -4.79
C ALA A 92 -2.52 29.47 -4.36
N GLY A 93 -2.24 29.00 -3.14
CA GLY A 93 -2.70 27.72 -2.60
C GLY A 93 -1.59 26.85 -2.03
N LEU A 94 -1.68 25.54 -2.28
CA LEU A 94 -0.70 24.56 -1.81
C LEU A 94 0.20 24.09 -2.95
N ILE A 95 1.51 24.16 -2.72
CA ILE A 95 2.50 23.64 -3.66
C ILE A 95 3.15 22.38 -3.08
N PRO A 96 2.99 21.20 -3.72
CA PRO A 96 3.60 19.97 -3.22
C PRO A 96 5.12 20.05 -3.32
N CYS A 97 5.80 19.73 -2.23
CA CYS A 97 7.26 19.67 -2.18
C CYS A 97 7.72 18.25 -2.48
N ALA A 98 8.69 18.11 -3.39
CA ALA A 98 9.22 16.81 -3.78
C ALA A 98 10.16 16.22 -2.72
N ASP A 99 10.93 17.10 -2.07
CA ASP A 99 11.90 16.76 -1.03
C ASP A 99 11.93 17.87 0.02
N TRP A 100 12.32 17.50 1.24
CA TRP A 100 12.41 18.42 2.35
C TRP A 100 13.45 17.97 3.39
N ASP A 101 14.01 18.95 4.07
CA ASP A 101 14.82 18.78 5.27
C ASP A 101 14.29 19.74 6.34
N LEU A 102 14.45 19.43 7.61
CA LEU A 102 13.86 20.24 8.68
C LEU A 102 14.75 20.40 9.89
N ARG A 103 14.47 21.45 10.64
CA ARG A 103 15.04 21.68 11.96
C ARG A 103 13.96 21.53 13.00
N THR A 104 14.18 20.69 14.00
CA THR A 104 13.26 20.53 15.13
C THR A 104 13.72 21.25 16.40
N ARG A 105 12.76 21.49 17.29
CA ARG A 105 12.96 21.81 18.71
C ARG A 105 11.95 21.00 19.51
N ASN A 106 12.41 20.21 20.49
CA ASN A 106 11.56 19.31 21.28
C ASN A 106 10.69 18.37 20.41
N GLY A 107 11.27 17.85 19.32
CA GLY A 107 10.56 16.99 18.37
C GLY A 107 9.56 17.71 17.45
N LYS A 108 9.35 19.02 17.62
CA LYS A 108 8.46 19.83 16.77
C LYS A 108 9.25 20.55 15.67
N PRO A 109 8.83 20.50 14.40
CA PRO A 109 9.47 21.26 13.32
C PRO A 109 9.40 22.77 13.54
N THR A 110 10.47 23.48 13.20
CA THR A 110 10.61 24.95 13.35
C THR A 110 10.86 25.64 12.02
N ALA A 111 11.64 25.01 11.14
CA ALA A 111 11.95 25.49 9.80
C ALA A 111 12.16 24.30 8.87
N TYR A 112 11.91 24.53 7.59
CA TYR A 112 12.05 23.56 6.52
C TYR A 112 12.93 24.12 5.41
N ARG A 113 13.78 23.27 4.84
CA ARG A 113 14.38 23.48 3.53
C ARG A 113 13.63 22.62 2.53
N LEU A 114 12.87 23.26 1.66
CA LEU A 114 11.96 22.62 0.72
C LEU A 114 12.57 22.60 -0.68
N SER A 115 12.26 21.56 -1.44
CA SER A 115 12.52 21.47 -2.88
C SER A 115 11.20 21.32 -3.62
N VAL A 116 10.87 22.32 -4.43
CA VAL A 116 9.66 22.37 -5.26
C VAL A 116 10.04 21.94 -6.67
N SER A 117 9.32 20.96 -7.19
CA SER A 117 9.47 20.51 -8.58
C SER A 117 8.58 21.33 -9.50
N GLU A 118 9.16 21.88 -10.56
CA GLU A 118 8.46 22.61 -11.61
C GLU A 118 8.87 22.04 -12.96
N ALA A 119 7.98 22.08 -13.95
CA ALA A 119 8.27 21.58 -15.30
C ALA A 119 9.47 22.30 -15.96
N GLY A 120 9.70 23.57 -15.59
CA GLY A 120 10.81 24.40 -16.08
C GLY A 120 12.11 24.31 -15.28
N GLY A 121 12.18 23.44 -14.26
CA GLY A 121 13.33 23.30 -13.36
C GLY A 121 12.97 23.60 -11.91
N GLY A 122 13.33 22.70 -11.01
CA GLY A 122 12.99 22.80 -9.59
C GLY A 122 13.74 23.92 -8.87
N ARG A 123 13.16 24.38 -7.75
CA ARG A 123 13.76 25.38 -6.87
C ARG A 123 13.82 24.89 -5.44
N SER A 124 14.86 25.31 -4.71
CA SER A 124 14.96 25.07 -3.28
C SER A 124 14.81 26.38 -2.51
N LEU A 125 14.05 26.36 -1.42
CA LEU A 125 13.80 27.52 -0.57
C LEU A 125 13.70 27.11 0.90
N THR A 126 13.91 28.07 1.80
CA THR A 126 13.71 27.86 3.23
C THR A 126 12.38 28.49 3.63
N ALA A 127 11.56 27.76 4.36
CA ALA A 127 10.26 28.20 4.85
C ALA A 127 10.16 27.97 6.37
N LEU A 128 9.44 28.84 7.06
CA LEU A 128 9.14 28.65 8.47
C LEU A 128 8.07 27.58 8.65
N ALA A 129 8.02 26.93 9.82
CA ALA A 129 7.00 25.91 10.06
C ALA A 129 5.56 26.41 9.96
N GLY A 130 5.31 27.72 10.05
CA GLY A 130 3.99 28.32 9.83
C GLY A 130 3.55 28.32 8.36
N GLU A 131 4.51 28.32 7.44
CA GLU A 131 4.29 28.41 5.98
C GLU A 131 4.23 27.03 5.32
N VAL A 132 4.27 25.97 6.12
CA VAL A 132 4.39 24.59 5.65
C VAL A 132 3.29 23.75 6.27
N LEU A 133 2.51 23.11 5.41
CA LEU A 133 1.55 22.08 5.80
C LEU A 133 2.26 20.73 5.73
N HIS A 134 2.49 20.08 6.87
CA HIS A 134 3.16 18.79 6.94
C HIS A 134 2.27 17.75 7.62
N LEU A 135 1.63 16.90 6.82
CA LEU A 135 0.87 15.76 7.30
C LEU A 135 1.75 14.51 7.33
N ARG A 136 1.63 13.73 8.41
CA ARG A 136 2.42 12.52 8.64
C ARG A 136 1.64 11.46 9.41
N ILE A 137 1.90 10.20 9.11
CA ILE A 137 1.28 9.02 9.73
C ILE A 137 2.32 7.97 10.08
N GLY A 138 2.00 7.07 11.01
CA GLY A 138 2.89 5.94 11.36
C GLY A 138 4.28 6.37 11.82
N CYS A 139 4.37 7.52 12.50
CA CYS A 139 5.64 8.08 12.95
C CYS A 139 6.28 7.20 14.03
N ASP A 140 7.61 7.12 14.02
CA ASP A 140 8.38 6.49 15.10
C ASP A 140 8.51 7.48 16.27
N PRO A 141 8.33 7.06 17.54
CA PRO A 141 8.55 7.92 18.70
C PRO A 141 9.94 8.58 18.76
N VAL A 142 10.97 7.94 18.18
CA VAL A 142 12.35 8.47 18.10
C VAL A 142 12.47 9.58 17.05
N ALA A 143 11.65 9.53 16.01
CA ALA A 143 11.62 10.51 14.93
C ALA A 143 10.18 10.92 14.59
N PRO A 144 9.49 11.64 15.50
CA PRO A 144 8.05 11.93 15.39
C PRO A 144 7.71 12.92 14.26
N TYR A 145 8.74 13.41 13.56
CA TYR A 145 8.65 14.36 12.44
C TYR A 145 8.82 13.68 11.08
N TYR A 146 9.04 12.36 11.03
CA TYR A 146 9.01 11.57 9.79
C TYR A 146 7.85 10.58 9.81
N GLY A 147 7.10 10.54 8.71
CA GLY A 147 6.06 9.55 8.47
C GLY A 147 6.61 8.21 7.98
N THR A 148 5.80 7.16 8.13
CA THR A 148 6.12 5.83 7.64
C THR A 148 4.93 5.25 6.88
N ALA A 149 5.15 4.94 5.60
CA ALA A 149 4.16 4.29 4.75
C ALA A 149 3.67 2.95 5.33
N PRO A 150 2.40 2.56 5.08
CA PRO A 150 1.86 1.24 5.44
C PRO A 150 2.75 0.06 5.00
N LEU A 151 3.21 0.04 3.75
CA LEU A 151 4.06 -1.05 3.24
C LEU A 151 5.44 -1.10 3.89
N LYS A 152 5.98 0.04 4.31
CA LYS A 152 7.25 0.08 5.04
C LYS A 152 7.12 -0.54 6.42
N ARG A 153 5.94 -0.45 7.05
CA ARG A 153 5.61 -1.15 8.30
C ARG A 153 5.35 -2.65 8.09
N ALA A 154 4.96 -3.06 6.88
CA ALA A 154 4.71 -4.45 6.49
C ALA A 154 5.77 -5.01 5.52
N SER A 155 7.04 -4.61 5.69
CA SER A 155 8.09 -4.84 4.69
C SER A 155 8.40 -6.33 4.43
N LEU A 156 8.23 -7.20 5.43
CA LEU A 156 8.44 -8.64 5.28
C LEU A 156 7.39 -9.25 4.33
N THR A 157 6.12 -8.94 4.55
CA THR A 157 5.01 -9.39 3.70
C THR A 157 5.10 -8.79 2.30
N ALA A 158 5.49 -7.51 2.20
CA ALA A 158 5.70 -6.84 0.92
C ALA A 158 6.81 -7.53 0.10
N GLY A 159 7.92 -7.91 0.75
CA GLY A 159 9.00 -8.68 0.12
C GLY A 159 8.56 -10.07 -0.30
N LEU A 160 7.77 -10.76 0.53
CA LEU A 160 7.21 -12.08 0.20
C LEU A 160 6.29 -12.03 -1.02
N LEU A 161 5.37 -11.07 -1.08
CA LEU A 161 4.47 -10.90 -2.21
C LEU A 161 5.26 -10.69 -3.51
N ASN A 162 6.25 -9.79 -3.49
CA ASN A 162 7.10 -9.54 -4.63
C ASN A 162 7.87 -10.79 -5.07
N ALA A 163 8.45 -11.54 -4.13
CA ALA A 163 9.19 -12.77 -4.44
C ALA A 163 8.29 -13.83 -5.09
N ILE A 164 7.06 -14.01 -4.59
CA ILE A 164 6.11 -14.97 -5.14
C ILE A 164 5.63 -14.55 -6.53
N GLU A 165 5.24 -13.28 -6.71
CA GLU A 165 4.78 -12.80 -8.03
C GLU A 165 5.89 -12.86 -9.08
N THR A 166 7.13 -12.52 -8.71
CA THR A 166 8.29 -12.64 -9.59
C THR A 166 8.55 -14.10 -9.95
N ALA A 167 8.59 -15.01 -8.96
CA ALA A 167 8.83 -16.43 -9.21
C ALA A 167 7.73 -17.05 -10.09
N LEU A 168 6.46 -16.70 -9.85
CA LEU A 168 5.36 -17.16 -10.69
C LEU A 168 5.48 -16.60 -12.11
N ALA A 169 5.79 -15.32 -12.29
CA ALA A 169 5.98 -14.73 -13.60
C ALA A 169 7.10 -15.43 -14.38
N GLU A 170 8.25 -15.67 -13.74
CA GLU A 170 9.38 -16.40 -14.34
C GLU A 170 9.02 -17.83 -14.74
N VAL A 171 8.28 -18.55 -13.88
CA VAL A 171 7.79 -19.91 -14.18
C VAL A 171 6.82 -19.89 -15.36
N TYR A 172 5.86 -18.96 -15.39
CA TYR A 172 4.92 -18.85 -16.49
C TYR A 172 5.61 -18.48 -17.82
N GLU A 173 6.66 -17.67 -17.77
CA GLU A 173 7.44 -17.29 -18.96
C GLU A 173 8.29 -18.45 -19.49
N ASN A 174 9.01 -19.14 -18.61
CA ASN A 174 10.08 -20.04 -19.02
C ASN A 174 9.70 -21.53 -18.99
N ALA A 175 8.74 -21.94 -18.15
CA ALA A 175 8.39 -23.34 -18.00
C ALA A 175 7.63 -23.87 -19.23
N PRO A 176 7.87 -25.12 -19.63
CA PRO A 176 7.20 -25.75 -20.78
C PRO A 176 5.80 -26.26 -20.41
N LEU A 177 4.92 -25.34 -20.05
CA LEU A 177 3.58 -25.62 -19.55
C LEU A 177 2.72 -26.39 -20.57
N GLY A 178 2.08 -27.46 -20.09
CA GLY A 178 1.20 -28.33 -20.88
C GLY A 178 1.91 -29.07 -22.01
N SER A 179 3.24 -29.14 -21.99
CA SER A 179 3.99 -29.91 -22.98
C SER A 179 4.25 -31.33 -22.46
N GLN A 180 4.31 -32.27 -23.39
CA GLN A 180 4.53 -33.68 -23.10
C GLN A 180 5.77 -34.16 -23.82
N ILE A 181 6.58 -34.95 -23.15
CA ILE A 181 7.70 -35.64 -23.76
C ILE A 181 7.27 -37.04 -24.17
N VAL A 182 7.47 -37.40 -25.43
CA VAL A 182 7.34 -38.77 -25.96
C VAL A 182 8.75 -39.30 -26.23
N PRO A 183 9.21 -40.30 -25.46
CA PRO A 183 10.47 -40.98 -25.72
C PRO A 183 10.47 -41.77 -27.05
N PHE A 184 11.51 -41.67 -27.88
CA PHE A 184 11.72 -42.44 -29.12
C PHE A 184 13.12 -43.10 -29.15
N PRO A 185 13.32 -44.19 -29.90
CA PRO A 185 14.60 -44.93 -29.90
C PRO A 185 15.78 -44.09 -30.42
N GLU A 186 16.93 -44.19 -29.75
CA GLU A 186 18.16 -43.42 -29.96
C GLU A 186 18.63 -43.39 -31.44
N SER A 187 19.03 -42.21 -31.92
CA SER A 187 19.72 -42.04 -33.21
C SER A 187 21.09 -41.41 -32.99
N GLN A 188 22.13 -41.90 -33.69
CA GLN A 188 23.54 -41.65 -33.35
C GLN A 188 24.04 -40.20 -33.50
N ASP A 189 23.19 -39.24 -33.92
CA ASP A 189 23.59 -37.87 -34.29
C ASP A 189 22.87 -36.74 -33.49
N THR A 190 22.18 -37.05 -32.38
CA THR A 190 21.35 -36.04 -31.71
C THR A 190 22.08 -35.27 -30.59
N ASP A 191 22.22 -33.95 -30.75
CA ASP A 191 22.78 -33.04 -29.72
C ASP A 191 21.77 -32.78 -28.57
N LEU A 192 22.06 -33.38 -27.41
CA LEU A 192 21.25 -33.29 -26.20
C LEU A 192 21.18 -31.87 -25.60
N GLU A 193 22.19 -31.02 -25.78
CA GLU A 193 22.13 -29.63 -25.29
C GLU A 193 21.22 -28.76 -26.15
N LYS A 194 21.23 -28.99 -27.47
CA LYS A 194 20.33 -28.30 -28.41
C LYS A 194 18.87 -28.70 -28.19
N LEU A 195 18.62 -29.98 -27.88
CA LEU A 195 17.31 -30.45 -27.41
C LEU A 195 16.94 -29.82 -26.06
N GLY A 196 17.88 -29.78 -25.12
CA GLY A 196 17.79 -29.13 -23.81
C GLY A 196 17.27 -27.69 -23.87
N ARG A 197 17.93 -26.85 -24.69
CA ARG A 197 17.51 -25.47 -24.93
C ARG A 197 16.16 -25.37 -25.66
N GLY A 198 15.84 -26.37 -26.47
CA GLY A 198 14.55 -26.51 -27.13
C GLY A 198 13.37 -26.68 -26.16
N PHE A 199 13.59 -27.03 -24.89
CA PHE A 199 12.50 -27.18 -23.92
C PHE A 199 12.01 -25.84 -23.34
N ARG A 200 12.84 -24.79 -23.24
CA ARG A 200 12.43 -23.53 -22.58
C ARG A 200 11.33 -22.81 -23.37
N GLY A 201 10.25 -22.41 -22.69
CA GLY A 201 9.16 -21.59 -23.26
C GLY A 201 8.26 -22.29 -24.28
N ARG A 202 8.40 -23.60 -24.53
CA ARG A 202 7.51 -24.33 -25.44
C ARG A 202 6.23 -24.77 -24.73
N ARG A 203 5.08 -24.23 -25.15
CA ARG A 203 3.76 -24.52 -24.59
C ARG A 203 2.96 -25.48 -25.47
N GLY A 204 2.29 -26.46 -24.86
CA GLY A 204 1.30 -27.32 -25.54
C GLY A 204 1.84 -28.21 -26.67
N ARG A 205 3.16 -28.41 -26.76
CA ARG A 205 3.78 -29.23 -27.81
C ARG A 205 4.09 -30.63 -27.30
N VAL A 206 3.89 -31.61 -28.16
CA VAL A 206 4.44 -32.96 -28.00
C VAL A 206 5.89 -32.91 -28.47
N LEU A 207 6.82 -33.17 -27.57
CA LEU A 207 8.25 -33.08 -27.81
C LEU A 207 8.85 -34.48 -27.78
N LEU A 208 9.66 -34.78 -28.79
CA LEU A 208 10.32 -36.08 -28.91
C LEU A 208 11.64 -36.01 -28.13
N ARG A 209 11.84 -36.93 -27.18
CA ARG A 209 13.11 -37.12 -26.46
C ARG A 209 13.63 -38.51 -26.76
N GLU A 210 14.94 -38.71 -26.80
CA GLU A 210 15.47 -40.06 -26.95
C GLU A 210 15.20 -40.89 -25.69
N SER A 211 14.92 -42.18 -25.89
CA SER A 211 14.65 -43.12 -24.81
C SER A 211 15.94 -43.65 -24.20
N VAL A 212 15.97 -43.77 -22.87
CA VAL A 212 17.15 -44.21 -22.09
C VAL A 212 16.94 -45.60 -21.47
N ASN A 213 15.85 -46.27 -21.82
CA ASN A 213 15.40 -47.49 -21.15
C ASN A 213 15.92 -48.72 -21.90
N VAL A 214 17.05 -49.26 -21.44
CA VAL A 214 17.68 -50.46 -22.01
C VAL A 214 17.21 -51.68 -21.22
N THR A 215 16.52 -52.63 -21.86
CA THR A 215 16.24 -53.92 -21.21
C THR A 215 17.54 -54.71 -21.03
N ALA A 216 17.62 -55.52 -19.97
CA ALA A 216 18.78 -56.33 -19.60
C ALA A 216 19.27 -57.33 -20.69
N ALA A 217 18.60 -57.39 -21.85
CA ALA A 217 18.95 -58.21 -23.01
C ALA A 217 19.31 -57.40 -24.28
N GLY A 218 19.55 -56.09 -24.17
CA GLY A 218 20.13 -55.28 -25.26
C GLY A 218 19.20 -54.95 -26.43
N GLY A 219 17.88 -55.10 -26.27
CA GLY A 219 16.88 -54.68 -27.27
C GLY A 219 16.04 -53.48 -26.80
N PRO A 220 15.68 -52.55 -27.70
CA PRO A 220 14.78 -51.44 -27.37
C PRO A 220 13.39 -51.98 -27.00
N ALA A 221 12.79 -51.44 -25.93
CA ALA A 221 11.44 -51.79 -25.46
C ALA A 221 10.44 -50.64 -25.74
N PRO A 222 10.02 -50.43 -27.00
CA PRO A 222 9.29 -49.22 -27.42
C PRO A 222 7.94 -49.05 -26.72
N ALA A 223 7.27 -50.13 -26.32
CA ALA A 223 5.93 -50.05 -25.71
C ALA A 223 5.89 -49.42 -24.31
N GLN A 224 6.99 -49.48 -23.55
CA GLN A 224 7.09 -48.82 -22.23
C GLN A 224 7.59 -47.37 -22.34
N ASP A 225 8.41 -47.10 -23.35
CA ASP A 225 8.99 -45.78 -23.62
C ASP A 225 7.99 -44.81 -24.25
N TRP A 226 6.96 -45.26 -24.96
CA TRP A 226 6.00 -44.37 -25.63
C TRP A 226 4.95 -43.74 -24.72
N ARG A 227 5.17 -43.74 -23.40
CA ARG A 227 4.28 -43.07 -22.45
C ARG A 227 4.61 -41.58 -22.39
N PRO A 228 3.65 -40.69 -22.74
CA PRO A 228 3.86 -39.25 -22.59
C PRO A 228 4.15 -38.90 -21.13
N GLN A 229 5.24 -38.19 -20.89
CA GLN A 229 5.56 -37.61 -19.58
C GLN A 229 5.24 -36.12 -19.60
N ASP A 230 4.42 -35.66 -18.67
CA ASP A 230 4.17 -34.23 -18.49
C ASP A 230 5.41 -33.56 -17.89
N VAL A 231 5.86 -32.48 -18.52
CA VAL A 231 7.01 -31.68 -18.05
C VAL A 231 6.57 -30.35 -17.44
N SER A 232 5.27 -30.15 -17.28
CA SER A 232 4.73 -29.04 -16.51
C SER A 232 5.18 -29.16 -15.06
N PRO A 233 5.79 -28.12 -14.47
CA PRO A 233 6.11 -28.13 -13.05
C PRO A 233 4.85 -28.33 -12.21
N ASP A 234 4.84 -29.34 -11.33
CA ASP A 234 3.75 -29.54 -10.37
C ASP A 234 3.90 -28.53 -9.21
N LEU A 235 3.05 -27.51 -9.23
CA LEU A 235 2.99 -26.48 -8.20
C LEU A 235 2.01 -26.82 -7.06
N SER A 236 1.32 -27.96 -7.11
CA SER A 236 0.29 -28.30 -6.11
C SER A 236 0.85 -28.39 -4.68
N ARG A 237 2.10 -28.82 -4.54
CA ARG A 237 2.78 -28.97 -3.24
C ARG A 237 3.49 -27.71 -2.75
N SER A 238 3.63 -26.69 -3.59
CA SER A 238 4.35 -25.46 -3.22
C SER A 238 3.49 -24.48 -2.41
N LEU A 239 2.18 -24.72 -2.32
CA LEU A 239 1.20 -23.83 -1.68
C LEU A 239 1.31 -22.39 -2.19
N ALA A 240 1.80 -22.19 -3.42
CA ALA A 240 2.08 -20.87 -3.97
C ALA A 240 0.81 -20.02 -4.09
N GLY A 241 -0.32 -20.63 -4.46
CA GLY A 241 -1.62 -19.93 -4.53
C GLY A 241 -2.11 -19.45 -3.16
N GLU A 242 -2.01 -20.30 -2.13
CA GLU A 242 -2.41 -19.95 -0.76
C GLU A 242 -1.52 -18.86 -0.18
N THR A 243 -0.20 -18.99 -0.37
CA THR A 243 0.77 -18.00 0.12
C THR A 243 0.61 -16.67 -0.60
N LEU A 244 0.33 -16.69 -1.91
CA LEU A 244 0.02 -15.48 -2.68
C LEU A 244 -1.24 -14.80 -2.16
N GLN A 245 -2.33 -15.53 -1.96
CA GLN A 245 -3.58 -14.97 -1.47
C GLN A 245 -3.42 -14.42 -0.04
N ALA A 246 -2.81 -15.16 0.86
CA ALA A 246 -2.55 -14.71 2.23
C ALA A 246 -1.66 -13.46 2.26
N SER A 247 -0.67 -13.37 1.37
CA SER A 247 0.17 -12.17 1.23
C SER A 247 -0.66 -10.97 0.78
N ARG A 248 -1.55 -11.15 -0.23
CA ARG A 248 -2.45 -10.09 -0.70
C ARG A 248 -3.38 -9.60 0.40
N ASP A 249 -3.97 -10.51 1.16
CA ASP A 249 -4.89 -10.19 2.26
C ASP A 249 -4.18 -9.43 3.39
N ALA A 250 -2.94 -9.81 3.72
CA ALA A 250 -2.13 -9.12 4.70
C ALA A 250 -1.72 -7.70 4.23
N ILE A 251 -1.43 -7.53 2.93
CA ILE A 251 -1.19 -6.19 2.36
C ILE A 251 -2.43 -5.31 2.45
N CYS A 252 -3.60 -5.80 2.03
CA CYS A 252 -4.87 -5.07 2.17
C CYS A 252 -5.09 -4.60 3.62
N SER A 253 -4.87 -5.52 4.57
CA SER A 253 -5.02 -5.24 5.99
C SER A 253 -4.05 -4.16 6.50
N ALA A 254 -2.82 -4.10 5.97
CA ALA A 254 -1.85 -3.05 6.31
C ALA A 254 -2.30 -1.65 5.89
N PHE A 255 -3.08 -1.55 4.80
CA PHE A 255 -3.73 -0.31 4.35
C PHE A 255 -5.09 -0.06 5.02
N GLY A 256 -5.52 -0.91 5.95
CA GLY A 256 -6.84 -0.82 6.59
C GLY A 256 -8.00 -1.23 5.68
N VAL A 257 -7.71 -1.81 4.51
CA VAL A 257 -8.70 -2.32 3.55
C VAL A 257 -9.01 -3.78 3.91
N LEU A 258 -10.29 -4.09 4.15
CA LEU A 258 -10.68 -5.46 4.43
C LEU A 258 -10.57 -6.32 3.16
N PRO A 259 -9.88 -7.47 3.19
CA PRO A 259 -9.71 -8.33 2.01
C PRO A 259 -11.03 -8.78 1.37
N ALA A 260 -12.08 -8.90 2.19
CA ALA A 260 -13.44 -9.24 1.79
C ALA A 260 -14.04 -8.28 0.74
N LEU A 261 -13.47 -7.10 0.54
CA LEU A 261 -13.90 -6.14 -0.48
C LEU A 261 -13.61 -6.63 -1.91
N PHE A 262 -12.54 -7.42 -2.10
CA PHE A 262 -12.07 -7.84 -3.41
C PHE A 262 -12.45 -9.28 -3.78
N THR A 263 -13.27 -9.95 -2.96
CA THR A 263 -13.69 -11.33 -3.25
C THR A 263 -14.76 -11.34 -4.34
N GLY A 264 -14.70 -12.33 -5.24
CA GLY A 264 -15.65 -12.42 -6.37
C GLY A 264 -17.11 -12.66 -5.95
N ASN A 265 -17.35 -13.02 -4.68
CA ASN A 265 -18.66 -13.27 -4.09
C ASN A 265 -19.13 -12.13 -3.16
N ALA A 266 -18.47 -10.96 -3.18
CA ALA A 266 -18.81 -9.86 -2.30
C ALA A 266 -20.25 -9.38 -2.50
N GLN A 267 -20.99 -9.26 -1.39
CA GLN A 267 -22.37 -8.78 -1.40
C GLN A 267 -22.42 -7.29 -1.07
N GLY A 268 -23.44 -6.59 -1.59
CA GLY A 268 -23.62 -5.15 -1.36
C GLY A 268 -23.48 -4.72 0.10
N PRO A 269 -24.15 -5.36 1.09
CA PRO A 269 -23.98 -5.01 2.51
C PRO A 269 -22.53 -5.12 3.02
N LEU A 270 -21.83 -6.20 2.65
CA LEU A 270 -20.45 -6.42 3.04
C LEU A 270 -19.52 -5.34 2.48
N VAL A 271 -19.70 -4.96 1.20
CA VAL A 271 -18.93 -3.89 0.55
C VAL A 271 -19.10 -2.56 1.29
N ARG A 272 -20.33 -2.24 1.69
CA ARG A 272 -20.62 -1.00 2.43
C ARG A 272 -19.97 -0.98 3.82
N GLU A 273 -20.05 -2.08 4.56
CA GLU A 273 -19.39 -2.16 5.88
C GLU A 273 -17.86 -2.15 5.76
N ALA A 274 -17.29 -2.78 4.73
CA ALA A 274 -15.85 -2.71 4.47
C ALA A 274 -15.39 -1.28 4.13
N GLN A 275 -16.16 -0.55 3.32
CA GLN A 275 -15.89 0.86 3.02
C GLN A 275 -16.04 1.74 4.27
N ARG A 276 -17.07 1.50 5.10
CA ARG A 276 -17.25 2.19 6.38
C ARG A 276 -16.08 1.92 7.32
N HIS A 277 -15.64 0.67 7.46
CA HIS A 277 -14.49 0.31 8.27
C HIS A 277 -13.23 1.06 7.83
N LEU A 278 -12.93 1.06 6.52
CA LEU A 278 -11.79 1.79 5.97
C LEU A 278 -11.89 3.29 6.28
N ALA A 279 -13.05 3.90 6.00
CA ALA A 279 -13.26 5.32 6.21
C ALA A 279 -13.15 5.69 7.70
N SER A 280 -13.80 4.95 8.60
CA SER A 280 -13.84 5.25 10.03
C SER A 280 -12.53 4.99 10.76
N TRP A 281 -11.87 3.85 10.50
CA TRP A 281 -10.68 3.46 11.27
C TRP A 281 -9.36 3.93 10.66
N THR A 282 -9.33 4.18 9.35
CA THR A 282 -8.08 4.50 8.66
C THR A 282 -8.09 5.92 8.12
N LEU A 283 -9.07 6.28 7.31
CA LEU A 283 -9.00 7.53 6.55
C LEU A 283 -9.43 8.75 7.35
N GLN A 284 -10.53 8.68 8.08
CA GLN A 284 -11.04 9.79 8.88
C GLN A 284 -10.04 10.25 9.95
N PRO A 285 -9.33 9.38 10.69
CA PRO A 285 -8.28 9.81 11.61
C PRO A 285 -7.15 10.58 10.91
N ILE A 286 -6.77 10.18 9.69
CA ILE A 286 -5.76 10.89 8.90
C ILE A 286 -6.28 12.26 8.46
N ALA A 287 -7.56 12.34 8.06
CA ALA A 287 -8.22 13.60 7.74
C ALA A 287 -8.32 14.54 8.96
N MET A 288 -8.52 14.01 10.16
CA MET A 288 -8.53 14.79 11.40
C MET A 288 -7.13 15.36 11.72
N LEU A 289 -6.06 14.60 11.49
CA LEU A 289 -4.69 15.11 11.61
C LEU A 289 -4.41 16.23 10.61
N LEU A 290 -4.89 16.08 9.36
CA LEU A 290 -4.81 17.13 8.34
C LEU A 290 -5.57 18.38 8.77
N ALA A 291 -6.79 18.21 9.29
CA ALA A 291 -7.63 19.30 9.76
C ALA A 291 -7.01 20.07 10.94
N GLU A 292 -6.39 19.35 11.90
CA GLU A 292 -5.68 19.95 13.01
C GLU A 292 -4.45 20.75 12.54
N GLU A 293 -3.63 20.18 11.66
CA GLU A 293 -2.47 20.89 11.11
C GLU A 293 -2.93 22.12 10.31
N ALA A 294 -3.92 21.98 9.43
CA ALA A 294 -4.46 23.09 8.65
C ALA A 294 -5.05 24.20 9.54
N THR A 295 -5.78 23.84 10.59
CA THR A 295 -6.33 24.81 11.55
C THR A 295 -5.22 25.60 12.23
N ASN A 296 -4.15 24.92 12.65
CA ASN A 296 -3.01 25.54 13.30
C ASN A 296 -2.23 26.49 12.38
N LYS A 297 -2.17 26.23 11.06
CA LYS A 297 -1.42 27.05 10.09
C LYS A 297 -2.23 28.17 9.46
N LEU A 298 -3.50 27.91 9.14
CA LEU A 298 -4.36 28.85 8.43
C LEU A 298 -5.09 29.81 9.38
N GLY A 299 -5.14 29.50 10.68
CA GLY A 299 -5.76 30.37 11.70
C GLY A 299 -7.30 30.36 11.68
N SER A 300 -7.93 29.56 10.81
CA SER A 300 -9.37 29.28 10.80
C SER A 300 -9.62 27.83 11.19
N ALA A 301 -10.78 27.54 11.79
CA ALA A 301 -11.19 26.17 12.08
C ALA A 301 -11.48 25.43 10.76
N VAL A 302 -10.64 24.44 10.43
CA VAL A 302 -10.79 23.60 9.24
C VAL A 302 -11.34 22.24 9.66
N MET A 303 -12.34 21.76 8.93
CA MET A 303 -12.90 20.42 9.11
C MET A 303 -12.83 19.66 7.79
N VAL A 304 -12.33 18.42 7.84
CA VAL A 304 -12.25 17.51 6.70
C VAL A 304 -13.03 16.24 7.03
N ASP A 305 -14.07 15.96 6.26
CA ASP A 305 -14.94 14.80 6.44
C ASP A 305 -14.89 13.87 5.23
N LEU A 306 -14.48 12.63 5.48
CA LEU A 306 -14.42 11.56 4.50
C LEU A 306 -15.56 10.55 4.66
N LEU A 307 -16.32 10.60 5.77
CA LEU A 307 -17.36 9.61 6.06
C LEU A 307 -18.63 9.87 5.25
N ARG A 308 -19.17 11.09 5.27
CA ARG A 308 -20.41 11.38 4.54
C ARG A 308 -20.28 11.16 3.03
N PRO A 309 -19.25 11.66 2.33
CA PRO A 309 -19.16 11.53 0.88
C PRO A 309 -18.96 10.08 0.44
N VAL A 310 -18.13 9.33 1.16
CA VAL A 310 -17.86 7.92 0.84
C VAL A 310 -19.09 7.04 1.09
N GLN A 311 -20.00 7.44 1.98
CA GLN A 311 -21.23 6.69 2.29
C GLN A 311 -22.48 7.15 1.53
N ALA A 312 -22.35 8.03 0.53
CA ALA A 312 -23.49 8.63 -0.17
C ALA A 312 -24.44 7.60 -0.85
N PHE A 313 -24.02 6.35 -1.04
CA PHE A 313 -24.86 5.28 -1.58
C PHE A 313 -25.81 4.61 -0.55
N ASP A 314 -25.70 4.89 0.76
CA ASP A 314 -26.55 4.28 1.80
C ASP A 314 -27.85 5.08 2.08
N VAL A 315 -28.35 5.81 1.08
CA VAL A 315 -29.61 6.56 1.17
C VAL A 315 -30.78 5.64 1.58
N GLY A 316 -30.79 4.40 1.10
CA GLY A 316 -31.83 3.42 1.44
C GLY A 316 -31.76 2.89 2.88
N GLY A 317 -30.57 2.80 3.48
CA GLY A 317 -30.43 2.52 4.92
C GLY A 317 -30.92 3.69 5.76
N ARG A 318 -30.48 4.91 5.40
CA ARG A 318 -30.89 6.16 6.06
C ARG A 318 -32.39 6.40 5.98
N ALA A 319 -33.02 6.17 4.82
CA ALA A 319 -34.46 6.33 4.65
C ALA A 319 -35.26 5.33 5.49
N ARG A 320 -34.80 4.07 5.62
CA ARG A 320 -35.42 3.08 6.49
C ARG A 320 -35.26 3.45 7.97
N ALA A 321 -34.06 3.87 8.38
CA ALA A 321 -33.82 4.35 9.74
C ALA A 321 -34.73 5.54 10.08
N LEU A 322 -34.88 6.51 9.16
CA LEU A 322 -35.79 7.64 9.33
C LEU A 322 -37.26 7.18 9.48
N SER A 323 -37.72 6.23 8.66
CA SER A 323 -39.07 5.67 8.79
C SER A 323 -39.29 5.02 10.16
N THR A 324 -38.31 4.24 10.64
CA THR A 324 -38.36 3.62 11.96
C THR A 324 -38.37 4.66 13.09
N ILE A 325 -37.58 5.73 12.96
CA ILE A 325 -37.57 6.84 13.92
C ILE A 325 -38.94 7.51 13.96
N VAL A 326 -39.53 7.85 12.81
CA VAL A 326 -40.85 8.49 12.74
C VAL A 326 -41.94 7.60 13.33
N GLU A 327 -41.93 6.29 13.03
CA GLU A 327 -42.85 5.33 13.64
C GLU A 327 -42.66 5.22 15.16
N ALA A 328 -41.42 5.20 15.63
CA ALA A 328 -41.12 5.17 17.06
C ALA A 328 -41.61 6.44 17.77
N LEU A 329 -41.42 7.61 17.17
CA LEU A 329 -41.93 8.89 17.68
C LEU A 329 -43.47 8.90 17.71
N ALA A 330 -44.13 8.37 16.69
CA ALA A 330 -45.59 8.26 16.65
C ALA A 330 -46.12 7.36 17.78
N LYS A 331 -45.51 6.17 17.98
CA LYS A 331 -45.85 5.25 19.07
C LYS A 331 -45.55 5.83 20.45
N ALA A 332 -44.45 6.56 20.59
CA ALA A 332 -44.11 7.24 21.85
C ALA A 332 -45.15 8.31 22.21
N LYS A 333 -45.64 9.06 21.22
CA LYS A 333 -46.72 10.03 21.39
C LYS A 333 -48.04 9.36 21.76
N GLU A 334 -48.40 8.24 21.12
CA GLU A 334 -49.60 7.45 21.46
C GLU A 334 -49.52 6.87 22.88
N ALA A 335 -48.32 6.46 23.32
CA ALA A 335 -48.07 5.95 24.67
C ALA A 335 -48.01 7.05 25.75
N GLY A 336 -48.10 8.33 25.37
CA GLY A 336 -48.06 9.46 26.31
C GLY A 336 -46.70 9.72 26.94
N LEU A 337 -45.60 9.28 26.32
CA LEU A 337 -44.25 9.54 26.82
C LEU A 337 -43.92 11.03 26.75
N ALA A 338 -43.36 11.58 27.83
CA ALA A 338 -42.94 12.97 27.86
C ALA A 338 -41.75 13.19 26.88
N PRO A 339 -41.67 14.37 26.22
CA PRO A 339 -40.58 14.66 25.27
C PRO A 339 -39.17 14.50 25.87
N GLY A 340 -39.01 14.74 27.19
CA GLY A 340 -37.76 14.57 27.91
C GLY A 340 -37.32 13.10 28.07
N ASP A 341 -38.27 12.18 28.29
CA ASP A 341 -37.99 10.75 28.43
C ASP A 341 -37.63 10.13 27.07
N LEU A 342 -38.28 10.61 26.01
CA LEU A 342 -37.97 10.24 24.64
C LEU A 342 -36.59 10.74 24.21
N ASN A 343 -36.23 11.99 24.52
CA ASN A 343 -34.90 12.51 24.23
C ASN A 343 -33.83 11.75 25.03
N THR A 344 -34.10 11.40 26.29
CA THR A 344 -33.19 10.57 27.09
C THR A 344 -32.99 9.19 26.46
N ALA A 345 -34.07 8.52 26.02
CA ALA A 345 -34.00 7.24 25.33
C ALA A 345 -33.26 7.32 23.99
N LEU A 346 -33.49 8.37 23.20
CA LEU A 346 -32.77 8.63 21.94
C LEU A 346 -31.29 8.92 22.19
N THR A 347 -30.95 9.62 23.26
CA THR A 347 -29.56 9.89 23.66
C THR A 347 -28.84 8.62 24.11
N MET A 348 -29.54 7.66 24.76
CA MET A 348 -28.97 6.36 25.14
C MET A 348 -28.57 5.50 23.93
N VAL A 349 -29.15 5.75 22.75
CA VAL A 349 -28.80 5.07 21.49
C VAL A 349 -28.03 5.97 20.52
N ASN A 350 -27.41 7.04 21.02
CA ASN A 350 -26.58 7.96 20.24
C ASN A 350 -27.34 8.72 19.11
N TRP A 351 -28.60 9.10 19.36
CA TRP A 351 -29.46 9.88 18.44
C TRP A 351 -29.99 11.20 19.04
N GLY A 352 -29.50 11.62 20.21
CA GLY A 352 -29.95 12.84 20.89
C GLY A 352 -29.46 14.13 20.21
N ASP A 353 -30.01 15.28 20.59
CA ASP A 353 -29.70 16.61 19.99
C ASP A 353 -28.20 17.00 20.03
N SER A 354 -27.42 16.34 20.90
CA SER A 354 -25.97 16.55 21.04
C SER A 354 -25.13 15.64 20.14
N ASP A 355 -25.74 14.61 19.57
CA ASP A 355 -25.08 13.67 18.69
C ASP A 355 -25.20 14.19 17.26
N LYS A 356 -24.18 14.96 16.86
CA LYS A 356 -23.95 15.37 15.46
C LYS A 356 -23.52 14.17 14.61
N ALA A 357 -24.21 13.03 14.73
CA ALA A 357 -24.04 11.85 13.91
C ALA A 357 -24.64 12.06 12.51
N ALA A 358 -24.21 13.13 11.85
CA ALA A 358 -24.35 13.41 10.43
C ALA A 358 -23.30 14.43 10.00
#